data_AF-A0A498L387-F1
#
_entry.id   AF-A0A498L387-F1
#
_cell.length_a   1.000
_cell.length_b   1.000
_cell.length_c   1.000
_cell.angle_alpha   90.00
_cell.angle_beta   90.00
_cell.angle_gamma   90.00
#
_symmetry.space_group_name_H-M   'P 1'
#
loop_
_entity.id
_entity.type
_entity.pdbx_description
1 polymer ?
#
loop_
_entity_poly.entity_id
_entity_poly.type
_entity_poly.pdbx_seq_one_letter_code
_entity_poly.pdbx_strand_id
1 'polypeptide(L)'
;MGDSDDREVYLELYRQSISEAHRSMDRQFELFETNRAALERVLQLTTILLGLLLTAGTFAWELDGFEVSPFVNPYTLAGLGFLLGSFAAGTFGFRFHSQIIGIGPQSLAFVATAFDEEATPPTEPASDFQTIRRLVVAADDASPAEHREEFYVWLTREYGKWIERNERVNAKKSLSTMLVILLLLAALAALTLGVLDAVLGALPLWVRPVTALALLVVTWVSGVPQLIAKLYLPYT
;
A
#
# COMPACT_ATOMS: atom_id res chain seq x y z
N MET A 1 -35.75 10.65 38.74
CA MET A 1 -35.47 9.22 38.52
C MET A 1 -35.40 8.96 37.01
N GLY A 2 -34.51 9.69 36.32
CA GLY A 2 -34.39 9.71 34.85
C GLY A 2 -32.96 10.04 34.39
N ASP A 3 -32.19 10.75 35.21
CA ASP A 3 -30.79 11.13 34.95
C ASP A 3 -29.79 9.94 34.99
N SER A 4 -30.11 8.84 35.70
CA SER A 4 -29.24 7.67 35.78
C SER A 4 -29.33 6.74 34.56
N ASP A 5 -30.52 6.59 33.98
CA ASP A 5 -30.75 5.75 32.78
C ASP A 5 -30.10 6.38 31.55
N ASP A 6 -30.25 7.69 31.36
CA ASP A 6 -29.63 8.39 30.23
C ASP A 6 -28.10 8.29 30.27
N ARG A 7 -27.50 8.43 31.46
CA ARG A 7 -26.04 8.33 31.62
C ARG A 7 -25.50 6.93 31.30
N GLU A 8 -26.25 5.88 31.62
CA GLU A 8 -25.86 4.51 31.33
C GLU A 8 -25.93 4.22 29.82
N VAL A 9 -26.95 4.73 29.15
CA VAL A 9 -27.09 4.69 27.68
C VAL A 9 -25.98 5.45 26.96
N TYR A 10 -25.59 6.64 27.44
CA TYR A 10 -24.46 7.39 26.87
C TYR A 10 -23.13 6.66 27.06
N LEU A 11 -22.90 6.04 28.21
CA LEU A 11 -21.70 5.25 28.47
C LEU A 11 -21.64 3.99 27.61
N GLU A 12 -22.77 3.35 27.36
CA GLU A 12 -22.86 2.17 26.49
C GLU A 12 -22.60 2.54 25.03
N LEU A 13 -23.19 3.62 24.53
CA LEU A 13 -22.92 4.17 23.19
C LEU A 13 -21.45 4.58 23.01
N TYR A 14 -20.85 5.20 24.04
CA TYR A 14 -19.44 5.57 24.02
C TYR A 14 -18.53 4.35 23.97
N ARG A 15 -18.77 3.34 24.82
CA ARG A 15 -18.02 2.07 24.81
C ARG A 15 -18.18 1.33 23.50
N GLN A 16 -19.38 1.32 22.94
CA GLN A 16 -19.66 0.70 21.65
C GLN A 16 -18.88 1.40 20.53
N SER A 17 -18.94 2.74 20.45
CA SER A 17 -18.22 3.51 19.43
C SER A 17 -16.70 3.32 19.49
N ILE A 18 -16.12 3.28 20.70
CA ILE A 18 -14.70 2.96 20.89
C ILE A 18 -14.39 1.55 20.41
N SER A 19 -15.19 0.56 20.79
CA SER A 19 -14.97 -0.83 20.37
C SER A 19 -15.06 -1.01 18.85
N GLU A 20 -15.97 -0.27 18.21
CA GLU A 20 -16.15 -0.26 16.76
C GLU A 20 -14.94 0.42 16.07
N ALA A 21 -14.43 1.52 16.65
CA ALA A 21 -13.25 2.23 16.18
C ALA A 21 -12.00 1.35 16.25
N HIS A 22 -11.79 0.64 17.37
CA HIS A 22 -10.71 -0.35 17.50
C HIS A 22 -10.83 -1.46 16.46
N ARG A 23 -12.01 -2.07 16.31
CA ARG A 23 -12.25 -3.10 15.28
C ARG A 23 -12.06 -2.59 13.84
N SER A 24 -12.35 -1.32 13.57
CA SER A 24 -12.08 -0.71 12.26
C SER A 24 -10.57 -0.55 12.04
N MET A 25 -9.86 -0.08 13.07
CA MET A 25 -8.42 0.13 13.02
C MET A 25 -7.65 -1.19 12.88
N ASP A 26 -8.05 -2.23 13.62
CA ASP A 26 -7.47 -3.58 13.51
C ASP A 26 -7.66 -4.18 12.13
N ARG A 27 -8.87 -4.03 11.54
CA ARG A 27 -9.13 -4.44 10.14
C ARG A 27 -8.24 -3.69 9.15
N GLN A 28 -7.99 -2.40 9.38
CA GLN A 28 -7.08 -1.63 8.53
C GLN A 28 -5.64 -2.12 8.67
N PHE A 29 -5.18 -2.43 9.88
CA PHE A 29 -3.86 -3.02 10.13
C PHE A 29 -3.68 -4.35 9.39
N GLU A 30 -4.67 -5.25 9.45
CA GLU A 30 -4.63 -6.54 8.75
C GLU A 30 -4.59 -6.37 7.21
N LEU A 31 -5.36 -5.41 6.68
CA LEU A 31 -5.31 -5.01 5.27
C LEU A 31 -3.94 -4.43 4.88
N PHE A 32 -3.27 -3.70 5.77
CA PHE A 32 -1.94 -3.13 5.52
C PHE A 32 -0.84 -4.18 5.48
N GLU A 33 -0.87 -5.13 6.42
CA GLU A 33 0.08 -6.25 6.45
C GLU A 33 -0.07 -7.12 5.20
N THR A 34 -1.31 -7.41 4.81
CA THR A 34 -1.60 -8.20 3.60
C THR A 34 -1.09 -7.50 2.34
N ASN A 35 -1.31 -6.19 2.21
CA ASN A 35 -0.83 -5.42 1.06
C ASN A 35 0.71 -5.34 0.99
N ARG A 36 1.38 -5.21 2.14
CA ARG A 36 2.85 -5.21 2.20
C ARG A 36 3.42 -6.57 1.79
N ALA A 37 2.84 -7.65 2.29
CA ALA A 37 3.24 -9.01 1.94
C ALA A 37 3.07 -9.28 0.43
N ALA A 38 2.01 -8.77 -0.19
CA ALA A 38 1.80 -8.90 -1.64
C ALA A 38 2.91 -8.19 -2.45
N LEU A 39 3.26 -6.95 -2.11
CA LEU A 39 4.35 -6.20 -2.74
C LEU A 39 5.71 -6.92 -2.61
N GLU A 40 6.01 -7.41 -1.41
CA GLU A 40 7.26 -8.13 -1.14
C GLU A 40 7.35 -9.42 -1.97
N ARG A 41 6.27 -10.21 -2.03
CA ARG A 41 6.21 -11.42 -2.85
C ARG A 41 6.41 -11.12 -4.33
N VAL A 42 5.80 -10.05 -4.84
CA VAL A 42 5.95 -9.66 -6.25
C VAL A 42 7.38 -9.20 -6.55
N LEU A 43 8.02 -8.45 -5.64
CA LEU A 43 9.42 -8.05 -5.78
C LEU A 43 10.35 -9.28 -5.78
N GLN A 44 10.14 -10.22 -4.85
CA GLN A 44 10.89 -11.48 -4.83
C GLN A 44 10.72 -12.26 -6.13
N LEU A 45 9.48 -12.39 -6.62
CA LEU A 45 9.18 -13.13 -7.84
C LEU A 45 9.79 -12.47 -9.09
N THR A 46 9.69 -11.15 -9.24
CA THR A 46 10.35 -10.41 -10.34
C THR A 46 11.87 -10.56 -10.30
N THR A 47 12.48 -10.53 -9.11
CA THR A 47 13.93 -10.71 -8.93
C THR A 47 14.36 -12.13 -9.32
N ILE A 48 13.62 -13.14 -8.86
CA ILE A 48 13.87 -14.55 -9.22
C ILE A 48 13.73 -14.75 -10.73
N LEU A 49 12.68 -14.21 -11.35
CA LEU A 49 12.47 -14.31 -12.79
C LEU A 49 13.58 -13.64 -13.60
N LEU A 50 14.03 -12.45 -13.18
CA LEU A 50 15.17 -11.78 -13.82
C LEU A 50 16.45 -12.62 -13.70
N GLY A 51 16.73 -13.19 -12.52
CA GLY A 51 17.88 -14.08 -12.31
C GLY A 51 17.81 -15.34 -13.18
N LEU A 52 16.63 -15.95 -13.29
CA LEU A 52 16.39 -17.11 -14.15
C LEU A 52 16.60 -16.76 -15.63
N LEU A 53 16.06 -15.63 -16.10
CA LEU A 53 16.22 -15.18 -17.48
C LEU A 53 17.68 -14.87 -17.82
N LEU A 54 18.40 -14.21 -16.92
CA LEU A 54 19.83 -13.95 -17.09
C LEU A 54 20.61 -15.26 -17.18
N THR A 55 20.31 -16.21 -16.29
CA THR A 55 20.95 -17.52 -16.28
C THR A 55 20.67 -18.29 -17.57
N ALA A 56 19.40 -18.38 -17.98
CA ALA A 56 18.99 -19.04 -19.23
C ALA A 56 19.65 -18.38 -20.44
N GLY A 57 19.70 -17.04 -20.49
CA GLY A 57 20.38 -16.30 -21.56
C GLY A 57 21.88 -16.55 -21.61
N THR A 58 22.55 -16.61 -20.45
CA THR A 58 23.98 -16.95 -20.38
C THR A 58 24.25 -18.38 -20.85
N PHE A 59 23.44 -19.35 -20.42
CA PHE A 59 23.58 -20.74 -20.89
C PHE A 59 23.30 -20.87 -22.39
N ALA A 60 22.26 -20.21 -22.90
CA ALA A 60 21.92 -20.21 -24.31
C ALA A 60 23.04 -19.63 -25.20
N TRP A 61 23.82 -18.67 -24.66
CA TRP A 61 24.95 -18.09 -25.37
C TRP A 61 26.15 -19.03 -25.48
N GLU A 62 26.38 -19.87 -24.48
CA GLU A 62 27.52 -20.79 -24.41
C GLU A 62 27.26 -22.12 -25.15
N LEU A 63 26.00 -22.45 -25.42
CA LEU A 63 25.63 -23.68 -26.10
C LEU A 63 25.93 -23.60 -27.61
N ASP A 64 26.98 -24.30 -28.02
CA ASP A 64 27.30 -24.51 -29.43
C ASP A 64 26.10 -25.13 -30.18
N GLY A 65 25.64 -24.44 -31.23
CA GLY A 65 24.50 -24.85 -32.06
C GLY A 65 23.13 -24.34 -31.59
N PHE A 66 23.05 -23.56 -30.50
CA PHE A 66 21.82 -22.87 -30.12
C PHE A 66 21.74 -21.48 -30.78
N GLU A 67 20.79 -21.30 -31.70
CA GLU A 67 20.55 -20.00 -32.31
C GLU A 67 19.70 -19.12 -31.39
N VAL A 68 20.30 -18.08 -30.80
CA VAL A 68 19.60 -17.11 -29.94
C VAL A 68 18.77 -16.10 -30.75
N SER A 69 19.11 -15.91 -32.03
CA SER A 69 18.49 -14.91 -32.92
C SER A 69 16.96 -14.94 -32.94
N PRO A 70 16.28 -16.11 -33.05
CA PRO A 70 14.81 -16.16 -33.04
C PRO A 70 14.18 -15.69 -31.72
N PHE A 71 14.91 -15.80 -30.60
CA PHE A 71 14.46 -15.37 -29.29
C PHE A 71 14.66 -13.87 -29.04
N VAL A 72 15.40 -13.16 -29.90
CA VAL A 72 15.52 -11.70 -29.85
C VAL A 72 14.47 -11.09 -30.77
N ASN A 73 13.22 -11.10 -30.31
CA ASN A 73 12.07 -10.59 -31.06
C ASN A 73 11.35 -9.49 -30.28
N PRO A 74 10.44 -8.73 -30.93
CA PRO A 74 9.75 -7.61 -30.26
C PRO A 74 8.99 -8.00 -29.00
N TYR A 75 8.49 -9.24 -28.90
CA TYR A 75 7.75 -9.69 -27.73
C TYR A 75 8.67 -10.02 -26.56
N THR A 76 9.80 -10.68 -26.79
CA THR A 76 10.78 -10.92 -25.72
C THR A 76 11.36 -9.62 -25.20
N LEU A 77 11.66 -8.66 -26.08
CA LEU A 77 12.11 -7.33 -25.70
C LEU A 77 11.05 -6.56 -24.91
N ALA A 78 9.79 -6.57 -25.35
CA ALA A 78 8.69 -5.95 -24.60
C ALA A 78 8.48 -6.62 -23.24
N GLY A 79 8.55 -7.94 -23.18
CA GLY A 79 8.43 -8.72 -21.95
C GLY A 79 9.54 -8.40 -20.95
N LEU A 80 10.78 -8.31 -21.41
CA LEU A 80 11.91 -7.88 -20.60
C LEU A 80 11.74 -6.44 -20.11
N GLY A 81 11.28 -5.54 -20.99
CA GLY A 81 10.98 -4.15 -20.63
C GLY A 81 9.92 -4.02 -19.54
N PHE A 82 8.80 -4.76 -19.67
CA PHE A 82 7.77 -4.80 -18.63
C PHE A 82 8.28 -5.41 -17.33
N LEU A 83 9.11 -6.46 -17.39
CA LEU A 83 9.66 -7.09 -16.19
C LEU A 83 10.59 -6.15 -15.42
N LEU A 84 11.48 -5.45 -16.14
CA LEU A 84 12.35 -4.42 -15.57
C LEU A 84 11.52 -3.25 -15.03
N GLY A 85 10.48 -2.83 -15.76
CA GLY A 85 9.53 -1.81 -15.31
C GLY A 85 8.82 -2.21 -14.02
N SER A 86 8.38 -3.47 -13.92
CA SER A 86 7.78 -4.03 -12.71
C SER A 86 8.75 -3.97 -11.53
N PHE A 87 10.00 -4.39 -11.74
CA PHE A 87 11.03 -4.34 -10.70
C PHE A 87 11.34 -2.91 -10.25
N ALA A 88 11.51 -1.97 -11.20
CA ALA A 88 11.73 -0.56 -10.92
C ALA A 88 10.55 0.07 -10.17
N ALA A 89 9.31 -0.22 -10.59
CA ALA A 89 8.11 0.26 -9.92
C ALA A 89 7.97 -0.30 -8.50
N GLY A 90 8.30 -1.58 -8.30
CA GLY A 90 8.25 -2.23 -6.98
C GLY A 90 9.27 -1.66 -6.01
N THR A 91 10.52 -1.50 -6.46
CA THR A 91 11.60 -0.89 -5.65
C THR A 91 11.33 0.57 -5.33
N PHE A 92 10.84 1.34 -6.30
CA PHE A 92 10.45 2.74 -6.08
C PHE A 92 9.27 2.80 -5.10
N GLY A 93 8.25 1.98 -5.31
CA GLY A 93 7.11 1.83 -4.40
C GLY A 93 7.58 1.68 -2.95
N PHE A 94 8.49 0.74 -2.67
CA PHE A 94 9.01 0.48 -1.34
C PHE A 94 9.67 1.71 -0.67
N ARG A 95 10.41 2.54 -1.43
CA ARG A 95 11.10 3.72 -0.87
C ARG A 95 10.17 4.83 -0.38
N PHE A 96 8.95 4.94 -0.89
CA PHE A 96 7.99 5.97 -0.44
C PHE A 96 7.10 5.52 0.73
N HIS A 97 7.37 4.37 1.34
CA HIS A 97 6.55 3.80 2.43
C HIS A 97 6.74 4.46 3.81
N SER A 98 7.16 5.73 3.91
CA SER A 98 7.14 6.44 5.19
C SER A 98 5.69 6.76 5.58
N GLN A 99 5.00 5.81 6.22
CA GLN A 99 3.69 6.04 6.82
C GLN A 99 3.85 6.53 8.26
N ILE A 100 3.08 7.56 8.60
CA ILE A 100 2.96 8.06 9.98
C ILE A 100 1.82 7.26 10.62
N ILE A 101 2.12 6.49 11.66
CA ILE A 101 1.11 5.76 12.45
C ILE A 101 0.54 6.71 13.50
N GLY A 102 -0.77 6.94 13.46
CA GLY A 102 -1.52 7.77 14.41
C GLY A 102 -1.18 9.27 14.44
N ILE A 103 -1.80 9.98 15.40
CA ILE A 103 -1.27 11.26 15.89
C ILE A 103 0.15 10.98 16.35
N GLY A 104 1.10 11.73 15.80
CA GLY A 104 2.50 11.55 16.13
C GLY A 104 2.71 11.61 17.65
N PRO A 105 3.52 10.73 18.24
CA PRO A 105 3.87 10.77 19.65
C PRO A 105 4.42 12.14 20.06
N GLN A 106 5.07 12.84 19.14
CA GLN A 106 5.53 14.21 19.32
C GLN A 106 4.36 15.19 19.48
N SER A 107 3.26 15.00 18.74
CA SER A 107 2.05 15.82 18.86
C SER A 107 1.28 15.52 20.14
N LEU A 108 1.20 14.25 20.55
CA LEU A 108 0.57 13.88 21.82
C LEU A 108 1.41 14.29 23.03
N ALA A 109 2.72 14.15 22.94
CA ALA A 109 3.60 14.57 24.00
C ALA A 109 3.69 16.08 24.08
N PHE A 110 3.65 16.82 22.96
CA PHE A 110 3.50 18.27 22.98
C PHE A 110 2.25 18.68 23.76
N VAL A 111 1.11 18.00 23.56
CA VAL A 111 -0.12 18.28 24.31
C VAL A 111 0.00 17.87 25.78
N ALA A 112 0.56 16.69 26.07
CA ALA A 112 0.82 16.26 27.45
C ALA A 112 1.74 17.24 28.21
N THR A 113 2.78 17.76 27.56
CA THR A 113 3.69 18.77 28.12
C THR A 113 3.11 20.18 28.13
N ALA A 114 2.17 20.51 27.24
CA ALA A 114 1.53 21.82 27.23
C ALA A 114 0.61 22.02 28.44
N PHE A 115 0.14 20.93 29.04
CA PHE A 115 -0.64 20.94 30.28
C PHE A 115 0.19 20.64 31.54
N ASP A 116 1.47 20.28 31.39
CA ASP A 116 2.39 19.98 32.48
C ASP A 116 3.65 20.86 32.36
N GLU A 117 3.68 21.98 33.09
CA GLU A 117 4.76 22.99 33.02
C GLU A 117 6.17 22.44 33.32
N GLU A 118 6.29 21.25 33.95
CA GLU A 118 7.57 20.60 34.25
C GLU A 118 7.97 19.51 33.23
N ALA A 119 7.10 19.11 32.31
CA ALA A 119 7.36 17.96 31.44
C ALA A 119 8.18 18.32 30.19
N THR A 120 9.28 17.59 29.97
CA THR A 120 10.15 17.77 28.81
C THR A 120 9.63 16.93 27.64
N PRO A 121 9.46 17.49 26.42
CA PRO A 121 8.96 16.71 25.30
C PRO A 121 9.92 15.56 24.96
N PRO A 122 9.39 14.36 24.65
CA PRO A 122 10.18 13.21 24.30
C PRO A 122 10.95 13.49 23.01
N THR A 123 12.26 13.23 23.06
CA THR A 123 13.19 13.47 21.96
C THR A 123 13.13 12.40 20.87
N GLU A 124 12.55 11.23 21.15
CA GLU A 124 12.39 10.14 20.18
C GLU A 124 10.94 9.96 19.74
N PRO A 125 10.67 9.81 18.43
CA PRO A 125 9.34 9.49 17.93
C PRO A 125 8.97 8.07 18.33
N ALA A 126 7.96 7.91 19.19
CA ALA A 126 7.42 6.59 19.46
C ALA A 126 6.79 5.93 18.22
N SER A 127 7.26 4.75 17.86
CA SER A 127 6.78 4.03 16.68
C SER A 127 5.63 3.06 16.98
N ASP A 128 5.28 2.87 18.25
CA ASP A 128 4.35 1.82 18.70
C ASP A 128 3.09 2.39 19.38
N PHE A 129 1.98 1.69 19.15
CA PHE A 129 0.64 2.01 19.64
C PHE A 129 0.56 2.08 21.17
N GLN A 130 1.35 1.24 21.87
CA GLN A 130 1.41 1.27 23.33
C GLN A 130 1.92 2.62 23.86
N THR A 131 2.85 3.25 23.15
CA THR A 131 3.38 4.56 23.55
C THR A 131 2.39 5.67 23.25
N ILE A 132 1.72 5.63 22.09
CA ILE A 132 0.62 6.56 21.76
C ILE A 132 -0.46 6.48 22.84
N ARG A 133 -0.86 5.27 23.24
CA ARG A 133 -1.85 5.06 24.32
C ARG A 133 -1.41 5.68 25.65
N ARG A 134 -0.16 5.48 26.06
CA ARG A 134 0.38 6.08 27.30
C ARG A 134 0.34 7.60 27.25
N LEU A 135 0.69 8.19 26.11
CA LEU A 135 0.68 9.65 25.93
C LEU A 135 -0.74 10.22 25.93
N VAL A 136 -1.73 9.52 25.35
CA VAL A 136 -3.14 9.94 25.41
C VAL A 136 -3.66 9.90 26.85
N VAL A 137 -3.38 8.83 27.60
CA VAL A 137 -3.79 8.72 29.01
C VAL A 137 -3.12 9.79 29.86
N ALA A 138 -1.81 10.01 29.68
CA ALA A 138 -1.09 11.06 30.39
C ALA A 138 -1.63 12.47 30.06
N ALA A 139 -1.98 12.73 28.80
CA ALA A 139 -2.57 14.00 28.39
C ALA A 139 -4.00 14.20 28.93
N ASP A 140 -4.81 13.14 29.02
CA ASP A 140 -6.15 13.19 29.62
C ASP A 140 -6.09 13.41 31.14
N ASP A 141 -5.15 12.74 31.82
CA ASP A 141 -4.91 12.89 33.26
C ASP A 141 -4.37 14.29 33.62
N ALA A 142 -3.52 14.86 32.75
CA ALA A 142 -2.95 16.21 32.92
C ALA A 142 -3.91 17.34 32.53
N SER A 143 -4.96 17.05 31.72
CA SER A 143 -5.88 18.07 31.25
C SER A 143 -6.82 18.54 32.37
N PRO A 144 -6.85 19.85 32.70
CA PRO A 144 -7.81 20.38 33.67
C PRO A 144 -9.25 20.05 33.26
N ALA A 145 -10.13 19.84 34.24
CA ALA A 145 -11.52 19.45 33.97
C ALA A 145 -12.26 20.39 33.00
N GLU A 146 -11.90 21.67 33.01
CA GLU A 146 -12.43 22.72 32.16
C GLU A 146 -11.90 22.69 30.70
N HIS A 147 -10.74 22.06 30.45
CA HIS A 147 -10.10 21.98 29.13
C HIS A 147 -10.24 20.59 28.45
N ARG A 148 -10.82 19.60 29.14
CA ARG A 148 -11.00 18.25 28.58
C ARG A 148 -11.81 18.21 27.29
N GLU A 149 -12.86 19.02 27.18
CA GLU A 149 -13.66 19.11 25.96
C GLU A 149 -12.82 19.60 24.77
N GLU A 150 -12.00 20.63 24.98
CA GLU A 150 -11.09 21.16 23.96
C GLU A 150 -10.04 20.13 23.53
N PHE A 151 -9.52 19.35 24.49
CA PHE A 151 -8.61 18.24 24.21
C PHE A 151 -9.26 17.16 23.33
N TYR A 152 -10.48 16.72 23.63
CA TYR A 152 -11.19 15.72 22.82
C TYR A 152 -11.53 16.25 21.42
N VAL A 153 -11.94 17.52 21.31
CA VAL A 153 -12.20 18.17 20.01
C VAL A 153 -10.92 18.25 19.18
N TRP A 154 -9.79 18.63 19.79
CA TRP A 154 -8.49 18.66 19.14
C TRP A 154 -8.07 17.26 18.67
N LEU A 155 -8.17 16.27 19.56
CA LEU A 155 -7.79 14.88 19.27
C LEU A 155 -8.61 14.33 18.10
N THR A 156 -9.94 14.53 18.12
CA THR A 156 -10.83 14.11 17.03
C THR A 156 -10.47 14.79 15.71
N ARG A 157 -10.16 16.09 15.74
CA ARG A 157 -9.73 16.84 14.53
C ARG A 157 -8.40 16.33 13.99
N GLU A 158 -7.42 16.06 14.83
CA GLU A 158 -6.11 15.54 14.40
C GLU A 158 -6.19 14.11 13.89
N TYR A 159 -7.02 13.26 14.51
CA TYR A 159 -7.35 11.93 13.97
C TYR A 159 -8.02 12.04 12.60
N GLY A 160 -8.97 12.97 12.40
CA GLY A 160 -9.58 13.22 11.10
C GLY A 160 -8.55 13.57 10.01
N LYS A 161 -7.63 14.49 10.30
CA LYS A 161 -6.53 14.85 9.38
C LYS A 161 -5.59 13.68 9.10
N TRP A 162 -5.32 12.85 10.11
CA TRP A 162 -4.49 11.66 9.97
C TRP A 162 -5.13 10.63 9.04
N ILE A 163 -6.42 10.33 9.22
CA ILE A 163 -7.18 9.42 8.36
C ILE A 163 -7.13 9.92 6.91
N GLU A 164 -7.44 11.20 6.67
CA GLU A 164 -7.45 11.78 5.32
C GLU A 164 -6.06 11.72 4.65
N ARG A 165 -4.98 11.94 5.42
CA ARG A 165 -3.61 11.82 4.92
C ARG A 165 -3.27 10.37 4.59
N ASN A 166 -3.64 9.44 5.46
CA ASN A 166 -3.35 8.02 5.26
C ASN A 166 -4.18 7.41 4.13
N GLU A 167 -5.43 7.80 3.94
CA GLU A 167 -6.22 7.41 2.77
C GLU A 167 -5.53 7.81 1.47
N ARG A 168 -5.02 9.05 1.38
CA ARG A 168 -4.28 9.51 0.20
C ARG A 168 -2.99 8.73 -0.04
N VAL A 169 -2.24 8.43 1.01
CA VAL A 169 -1.00 7.63 0.90
C VAL A 169 -1.33 6.18 0.51
N ASN A 170 -2.36 5.59 1.11
CA ASN A 170 -2.81 4.23 0.82
C ASN A 170 -3.34 4.09 -0.61
N ALA A 171 -4.10 5.08 -1.11
CA ALA A 171 -4.55 5.10 -2.50
C ALA A 171 -3.37 5.07 -3.47
N LYS A 172 -2.34 5.90 -3.24
CA LYS A 172 -1.10 5.91 -4.04
C LYS A 172 -0.35 4.58 -3.95
N LYS A 173 -0.26 3.97 -2.76
CA LYS A 173 0.38 2.67 -2.55
C LYS A 173 -0.36 1.54 -3.26
N SER A 174 -1.69 1.52 -3.19
CA SER A 174 -2.52 0.54 -3.89
C SER A 174 -2.33 0.64 -5.40
N LEU A 175 -2.28 1.86 -5.95
CA LEU A 175 -1.99 2.11 -7.37
C LEU A 175 -0.62 1.59 -7.77
N SER A 176 0.42 1.88 -6.98
CA SER A 176 1.78 1.38 -7.23
C SER A 176 1.81 -0.14 -7.23
N THR A 177 1.18 -0.79 -6.24
CA THR A 177 1.11 -2.26 -6.15
C THR A 177 0.42 -2.87 -7.37
N MET A 178 -0.72 -2.33 -7.78
CA MET A 178 -1.43 -2.80 -8.95
C MET A 178 -0.62 -2.62 -10.24
N LEU A 179 0.03 -1.47 -10.41
CA LEU A 179 0.89 -1.22 -11.56
C LEU A 179 2.01 -2.26 -11.66
N VAL A 180 2.67 -2.58 -10.54
CA VAL A 180 3.72 -3.61 -10.51
C VAL A 180 3.15 -4.96 -10.96
N ILE A 181 2.01 -5.38 -10.41
CA ILE A 181 1.38 -6.65 -10.77
C ILE A 181 0.99 -6.68 -12.27
N LEU A 182 0.43 -5.60 -12.80
CA LEU A 182 0.06 -5.51 -14.22
C LEU A 182 1.28 -5.58 -15.13
N LEU A 183 2.35 -4.88 -14.78
CA LEU A 183 3.61 -4.94 -15.52
C LEU A 183 4.19 -6.36 -15.51
N LEU A 184 4.15 -7.04 -14.36
CA LEU A 184 4.57 -8.44 -14.27
C LEU A 184 3.72 -9.36 -15.15
N LEU A 185 2.39 -9.20 -15.15
CA LEU A 185 1.51 -10.00 -16.01
C LEU A 185 1.75 -9.73 -17.50
N ALA A 186 1.92 -8.46 -17.87
CA ALA A 186 2.28 -8.07 -19.23
C ALA A 186 3.64 -8.65 -19.65
N ALA A 187 4.62 -8.66 -18.73
CA ALA A 187 5.92 -9.26 -18.94
C ALA A 187 5.81 -10.76 -19.24
N LEU A 188 5.09 -11.51 -18.40
CA LEU A 188 4.89 -12.96 -18.57
C LEU A 188 4.17 -13.27 -19.89
N ALA A 189 3.12 -12.52 -20.23
CA ALA A 189 2.40 -12.69 -21.49
C ALA A 189 3.31 -12.43 -22.70
N ALA A 190 4.05 -11.32 -22.70
CA ALA A 190 4.93 -10.95 -23.79
C ALA A 190 6.14 -11.92 -23.93
N LEU A 191 6.75 -12.35 -22.82
CA LEU A 191 7.82 -13.37 -22.85
C LEU A 191 7.30 -14.70 -23.41
N THR A 192 6.11 -15.12 -23.00
CA THR A 192 5.48 -16.35 -23.52
C THR A 192 5.24 -16.26 -25.01
N LEU A 193 4.69 -15.13 -25.50
CA LEU A 193 4.52 -14.89 -26.93
C LEU A 193 5.86 -14.89 -27.67
N GLY A 194 6.90 -14.29 -27.09
CA GLY A 194 8.22 -14.26 -27.70
C GLY A 194 8.86 -15.63 -27.82
N VAL A 195 8.68 -16.51 -26.83
CA VAL A 195 9.13 -17.91 -26.91
C VAL A 195 8.31 -18.66 -27.96
N LEU A 196 6.99 -18.47 -28.01
CA LEU A 196 6.14 -19.13 -29.01
C LEU A 196 6.48 -18.70 -30.44
N ASP A 197 6.73 -17.41 -30.67
CA ASP A 197 7.13 -16.87 -31.98
C ASP A 197 8.51 -17.41 -32.41
N ALA A 198 9.44 -17.55 -31.46
CA ALA A 198 10.76 -18.14 -31.73
C ALA A 198 10.69 -19.62 -32.10
N VAL A 199 9.82 -20.39 -31.43
CA VAL A 199 9.73 -21.86 -31.59
C VAL A 199 8.82 -22.26 -32.76
N LEU A 200 7.69 -21.58 -32.93
CA LEU A 200 6.67 -21.91 -33.94
C LEU A 200 6.82 -21.08 -35.22
N GLY A 201 7.66 -20.04 -35.21
CA GLY A 201 7.71 -19.04 -36.27
C GLY A 201 6.55 -18.04 -36.17
N ALA A 202 6.19 -17.44 -37.31
CA ALA A 202 5.23 -16.35 -37.35
C ALA A 202 3.87 -16.72 -36.72
N LEU A 203 3.58 -16.13 -35.55
CA LEU A 203 2.32 -16.35 -34.86
C LEU A 203 1.13 -15.87 -35.70
N PRO A 204 -0.04 -16.53 -35.61
CA PRO A 204 -1.26 -16.05 -36.24
C PRO A 204 -1.59 -14.62 -35.80
N LEU A 205 -1.99 -13.78 -36.76
CA LEU A 205 -2.30 -12.36 -36.54
C LEU A 205 -3.33 -12.11 -35.42
N TRP A 206 -4.23 -13.07 -35.16
CA TRP A 206 -5.27 -12.97 -34.12
C TRP A 206 -4.74 -13.16 -32.69
N VAL A 207 -3.57 -13.78 -32.50
CA VAL A 207 -3.01 -14.02 -31.15
C VAL A 207 -2.68 -12.69 -30.45
N ARG A 208 -2.21 -11.70 -31.21
CA ARG A 208 -1.84 -10.36 -30.72
C ARG A 208 -3.04 -9.62 -30.10
N PRO A 209 -4.15 -9.39 -30.83
CA PRO A 209 -5.31 -8.71 -30.27
C PRO A 209 -5.98 -9.51 -29.16
N VAL A 210 -5.98 -10.85 -29.20
CA VAL A 210 -6.54 -11.67 -28.12
C VAL A 210 -5.73 -11.50 -26.82
N THR A 211 -4.40 -11.52 -26.90
CA THR A 211 -3.55 -11.31 -25.72
C THR A 211 -3.70 -9.89 -25.16
N ALA A 212 -3.74 -8.88 -26.05
CA ALA A 212 -3.99 -7.50 -25.66
C ALA A 212 -5.36 -7.33 -24.99
N LEU A 213 -6.41 -7.94 -25.54
CA LEU A 213 -7.76 -7.92 -24.98
C LEU A 213 -7.79 -8.60 -23.60
N ALA A 214 -7.13 -9.75 -23.44
CA ALA A 214 -7.05 -10.44 -22.16
C ALA A 214 -6.37 -9.56 -21.08
N LEU A 215 -5.26 -8.90 -21.41
CA LEU A 215 -4.60 -7.96 -20.50
C LEU A 215 -5.47 -6.74 -20.18
N LEU A 216 -6.23 -6.24 -21.16
CA LEU A 216 -7.17 -5.14 -20.96
C LEU A 216 -8.31 -5.55 -20.02
N VAL A 217 -8.87 -6.74 -20.19
CA VAL A 217 -9.89 -7.31 -19.30
C VAL A 217 -9.34 -7.48 -17.88
N VAL A 218 -8.13 -8.01 -17.72
CA VAL A 218 -7.48 -8.12 -16.40
C VAL A 218 -7.27 -6.75 -15.75
N THR A 219 -6.84 -5.76 -16.54
CA THR A 219 -6.66 -4.38 -16.08
C THR A 219 -7.99 -3.75 -15.66
N TRP A 220 -9.06 -4.05 -16.37
CA TRP A 220 -10.40 -3.56 -16.07
C TRP A 220 -10.96 -4.19 -14.78
N VAL A 221 -10.89 -5.52 -14.69
CA VAL A 221 -11.42 -6.30 -13.55
C VAL A 221 -10.64 -6.03 -12.26
N SER A 222 -9.34 -5.69 -12.35
CA SER A 222 -8.52 -5.39 -11.17
C SER A 222 -8.88 -4.09 -10.45
N GLY A 223 -9.76 -3.26 -11.01
CA GLY A 223 -10.23 -2.04 -10.36
C GLY A 223 -9.39 -0.79 -10.68
N VAL A 224 -8.43 -0.89 -11.61
CA VAL A 224 -7.56 0.22 -12.01
C VAL A 224 -8.34 1.43 -12.52
N PRO A 225 -9.37 1.30 -13.37
CA PRO A 225 -10.17 2.44 -13.81
C PRO A 225 -10.81 3.19 -12.65
N GLN A 226 -11.32 2.47 -11.65
CA GLN A 226 -11.97 3.03 -10.47
C GLN A 226 -10.95 3.77 -9.58
N LEU A 227 -9.73 3.26 -9.46
CA LEU A 227 -8.66 3.94 -8.72
C LEU A 227 -8.17 5.21 -9.42
N ILE A 228 -8.05 5.19 -10.76
CA ILE A 228 -7.70 6.38 -11.55
C ILE A 228 -8.82 7.42 -11.39
N ALA A 229 -10.09 7.02 -11.51
CA ALA A 229 -11.23 7.91 -11.33
C ALA A 229 -11.20 8.58 -9.94
N LYS A 230 -10.93 7.82 -8.86
CA LYS A 230 -10.79 8.35 -7.50
C LYS A 230 -9.63 9.32 -7.33
N LEU A 231 -8.56 9.19 -8.11
CA LEU A 231 -7.39 10.07 -8.01
C LEU A 231 -7.62 11.41 -8.73
N TYR A 232 -8.42 11.41 -9.81
CA TYR A 232 -8.63 12.58 -10.67
C TYR A 232 -9.96 13.31 -10.45
N LEU A 233 -10.97 12.65 -9.87
CA LEU A 233 -12.21 13.29 -9.46
C LEU A 233 -12.06 13.74 -8.00
N PRO A 234 -11.85 15.05 -7.72
CA PRO A 234 -11.96 15.54 -6.36
C PRO A 234 -13.36 15.22 -5.86
N TYR A 235 -13.48 14.79 -4.59
CA TYR A 235 -14.77 14.67 -3.91
C TYR A 235 -15.50 16.02 -4.01
N THR A 236 -16.46 16.09 -4.93
CA THR A 236 -17.49 17.16 -5.00
C THR A 236 -18.68 16.73 -4.19
#